data_AF-A0A8X6WA92-F1
#
_entry.id   AF-A0A8X6WA92-F1
#
_cell.length_a   1.000
_cell.length_b   1.000
_cell.length_c   1.000
_cell.angle_alpha   90.00
_cell.angle_beta   90.00
_cell.angle_gamma   90.00
#
_symmetry.space_group_name_H-M   'P 1'
#
loop_
_entity.id
_entity.type
_entity.pdbx_description
1 polymer ?
#
loop_
_entity_poly.entity_id
_entity_poly.type
_entity_poly.pdbx_seq_one_letter_code
_entity_poly.pdbx_strand_id
1 'polypeptide(L)'
;MILLRLSRERDETLGPAPVVPCPKSSLYKALRIIFWAVLDSNSWSKRYNSERYKIFNSDDIISIKLSRMRWARHIVGMSLERTELNNFNATPYNRRPKGKPKRGWKDWVYEDLEKET
;
A
#
# COMPACT_ATOMS: atom_id res chain seq x y z
N MET A 1 -0.80 23.73 38.28
CA MET A 1 -0.99 24.22 36.90
C MET A 1 -0.07 23.39 36.02
N ILE A 2 -0.65 22.39 35.36
CA ILE A 2 0.02 21.18 34.87
C ILE A 2 0.75 21.45 33.54
N LEU A 3 1.88 20.77 33.39
CA LEU A 3 2.96 20.85 32.41
C LEU A 3 2.59 20.53 30.95
N LEU A 4 3.58 20.82 30.07
CA LEU A 4 3.83 20.40 28.67
C LEU A 4 3.22 21.33 27.60
N ARG A 5 3.94 22.21 26.88
CA ARG A 5 5.36 22.29 26.49
C ARG A 5 5.92 20.98 25.96
N LEU A 6 5.51 20.57 24.76
CA LEU A 6 6.28 19.72 23.83
C LEU A 6 5.52 19.68 22.49
N SER A 7 6.12 20.23 21.43
CA SER A 7 5.95 19.87 19.99
C SER A 7 6.29 21.05 19.07
N ARG A 8 7.46 21.67 19.29
CA ARG A 8 8.14 22.45 18.26
C ARG A 8 9.65 22.31 18.44
N GLU A 9 10.09 21.07 18.61
CA GLU A 9 11.46 20.71 18.31
C GLU A 9 11.48 20.38 16.83
N ARG A 10 12.11 21.28 16.06
CA ARG A 10 12.65 20.89 14.77
C ARG A 10 13.74 19.88 15.11
N ASP A 11 13.47 18.59 14.90
CA ASP A 11 14.51 17.58 14.85
C ASP A 11 15.41 17.90 13.64
N GLU A 12 16.34 18.83 13.85
CA GLU A 12 17.48 19.12 12.97
C GLU A 12 18.53 17.98 13.05
N THR A 13 18.22 16.87 13.75
CA THR A 13 19.06 15.68 13.96
C THR A 13 18.73 14.51 13.02
N LEU A 14 17.60 14.56 12.31
CA LEU A 14 17.28 13.59 11.27
C LEU A 14 17.78 14.14 9.94
N GLY A 15 18.87 13.55 9.43
CA GLY A 15 19.30 13.75 8.04
C GLY A 15 18.14 13.57 7.05
N PRO A 16 18.28 14.00 5.78
CA PRO A 16 17.17 13.98 4.83
C PRO A 16 16.52 12.61 4.85
N ALA A 17 15.20 12.59 5.16
CA ALA A 17 14.45 11.36 5.33
C ALA A 17 14.78 10.41 4.18
N PRO A 18 15.11 9.13 4.46
CA PRO A 18 15.52 8.20 3.42
C PRO A 18 14.48 8.24 2.32
N VAL A 19 14.91 8.52 1.09
CA VAL A 19 14.05 8.54 -0.08
C VAL A 19 13.65 7.10 -0.36
N VAL A 20 12.66 6.59 0.38
CA VAL A 20 12.14 5.25 0.18
C VAL A 20 11.46 5.25 -1.19
N PRO A 21 11.87 4.38 -2.14
CA PRO A 21 11.27 4.35 -3.46
C PRO A 21 9.78 4.02 -3.32
N CYS A 22 8.96 5.01 -3.66
CA CYS A 22 7.52 4.94 -3.50
C CYS A 22 6.96 3.84 -4.42
N PRO A 23 6.29 2.80 -3.90
CA PRO A 23 5.68 1.79 -4.74
C PRO A 23 4.54 2.44 -5.51
N LYS A 24 4.63 2.47 -6.84
CA LYS A 24 3.62 3.03 -7.76
C LYS A 24 2.36 2.15 -7.81
N SER A 25 1.78 1.79 -6.65
CA SER A 25 0.58 0.98 -6.56
C SER A 25 -0.68 1.84 -6.67
N SER A 26 -1.72 1.26 -7.27
CA SER A 26 -3.04 1.89 -7.48
C SER A 26 -3.66 2.43 -6.19
N LEU A 27 -3.41 1.75 -5.06
CA LEU A 27 -3.89 2.09 -3.74
C LEU A 27 -3.28 3.41 -3.22
N TYR A 28 -2.00 3.65 -3.51
CA TYR A 28 -1.30 4.87 -3.10
C TYR A 28 -1.89 6.13 -3.74
N LYS A 29 -2.43 6.02 -4.97
CA LYS A 29 -3.11 7.12 -5.67
C LYS A 29 -4.47 7.42 -5.04
N ALA A 30 -5.27 6.40 -4.73
CA ALA A 30 -6.59 6.59 -4.12
C ALA A 30 -6.48 7.21 -2.72
N LEU A 31 -5.56 6.70 -1.89
CA LEU A 31 -5.32 7.24 -0.54
C LEU A 31 -4.80 8.69 -0.58
N ARG A 32 -4.07 9.05 -1.64
CA ARG A 32 -3.61 10.43 -1.87
C ARG A 32 -4.75 11.37 -2.26
N ILE A 33 -5.90 10.89 -2.73
CA ILE A 33 -7.05 11.75 -3.02
C ILE A 33 -7.86 11.99 -1.75
N ILE A 34 -8.05 10.95 -0.94
CA ILE A 34 -8.91 10.98 0.25
C ILE A 34 -8.26 11.74 1.41
N PHE A 35 -6.96 11.53 1.68
CA PHE A 35 -6.29 12.07 2.87
C PHE A 35 -5.33 13.23 2.58
N TRP A 36 -5.48 13.86 1.41
CA TRP A 36 -4.50 14.79 0.87
C TRP A 36 -4.47 16.14 1.60
N ALA A 37 -5.63 16.60 2.07
CA ALA A 37 -5.82 17.94 2.60
C ALA A 37 -5.88 17.90 4.13
N VAL A 38 -5.13 18.80 4.75
CA VAL A 38 -5.20 19.11 6.18
C VAL A 38 -5.51 20.59 6.31
N LEU A 39 -6.45 20.92 7.17
CA LEU A 39 -6.69 22.29 7.58
C LEU A 39 -5.72 22.61 8.72
N ASP A 40 -4.73 23.45 8.44
CA ASP A 40 -3.72 23.88 9.40
C ASP A 40 -3.88 25.38 9.65
N SER A 41 -4.23 25.74 10.88
CA SER A 41 -4.41 27.12 11.38
C SER A 41 -4.88 28.14 10.33
N ASN A 42 -6.07 27.93 9.75
CA ASN A 42 -6.73 28.71 8.68
C ASN A 42 -6.28 28.49 7.21
N SER A 43 -5.46 27.49 6.90
CA SER A 43 -5.06 27.20 5.51
C SER A 43 -5.11 25.72 5.15
N TRP A 44 -5.52 25.42 3.92
CA TRP A 44 -5.50 24.05 3.39
C TRP A 44 -4.11 23.71 2.88
N SER A 45 -3.42 22.81 3.57
CA SER A 45 -2.09 22.33 3.21
C SER A 45 -2.13 20.87 2.76
N LYS A 46 -1.20 20.50 1.88
CA LYS A 46 -1.01 19.11 1.45
C LYS A 46 -0.15 18.39 2.49
N ARG A 47 -0.56 17.19 2.91
CA ARG A 47 0.26 16.36 3.82
C ARG A 47 1.58 15.95 3.17
N TYR A 48 2.65 15.93 3.96
CA TYR A 48 3.94 15.37 3.56
C TYR A 48 3.88 13.83 3.51
N ASN A 49 4.80 13.22 2.75
CA ASN A 49 4.87 11.75 2.68
C ASN A 49 5.15 11.12 4.06
N SER A 50 6.00 11.74 4.88
CA SER A 50 6.30 11.31 6.26
C SER A 50 5.04 11.24 7.13
N GLU A 51 4.17 12.24 7.05
CA GLU A 51 2.90 12.28 7.78
C GLU A 51 1.93 11.21 7.28
N ARG A 52 1.90 10.94 5.96
CA ARG A 52 1.10 9.85 5.41
C ARG A 52 1.58 8.48 5.89
N TYR A 53 2.88 8.26 5.99
CA TYR A 53 3.43 7.02 6.56
C TYR A 53 3.22 6.91 8.08
N LYS A 54 3.00 8.03 8.80
CA LYS A 54 2.54 7.97 10.20
C LYS A 54 1.08 7.54 10.31
N ILE A 55 0.25 7.90 9.33
CA ILE A 55 -1.18 7.51 9.29
C ILE A 55 -1.31 6.04 8.87
N PHE A 56 -0.54 5.62 7.88
CA PHE A 56 -0.45 4.24 7.43
C PHE A 56 0.81 3.63 8.01
N ASN A 57 0.69 2.95 9.16
CA ASN A 57 1.83 2.24 9.74
C ASN A 57 2.47 1.34 8.67
N SER A 58 3.80 1.29 8.64
CA SER A 58 4.55 0.37 7.76
C SER A 58 4.03 -1.07 7.87
N ASP A 59 3.58 -1.43 9.06
CA ASP A 59 3.06 -2.74 9.42
C ASP A 59 1.75 -3.07 8.69
N ASP A 60 0.95 -2.07 8.32
CA ASP A 60 -0.28 -2.25 7.55
C ASP A 60 0.03 -2.65 6.10
N ILE A 61 1.12 -2.16 5.54
CA ILE A 61 1.54 -2.54 4.18
C ILE A 61 2.06 -3.97 4.18
N ILE A 62 2.86 -4.33 5.18
CA ILE A 62 3.38 -5.69 5.36
C ILE A 62 2.23 -6.66 5.62
N SER A 63 1.24 -6.30 6.45
CA SER A 63 0.09 -7.16 6.74
C SER A 63 -0.77 -7.43 5.50
N ILE A 64 -0.94 -6.44 4.61
CA ILE A 64 -1.64 -6.62 3.33
C ILE A 64 -0.87 -7.58 2.41
N LYS A 65 0.45 -7.41 2.28
CA LYS A 65 1.30 -8.32 1.49
C LYS A 65 1.23 -9.75 2.03
N LEU A 66 1.41 -9.91 3.33
CA LEU A 66 1.38 -11.20 4.01
C LEU A 66 0.02 -11.89 3.84
N SER A 67 -1.07 -11.13 3.98
CA SER A 67 -2.42 -11.65 3.77
C SER A 67 -2.63 -12.13 2.33
N ARG A 68 -2.13 -11.37 1.34
CA ARG A 68 -2.18 -11.74 -0.08
C ARG A 68 -1.37 -13.01 -0.37
N MET A 69 -0.16 -13.14 0.16
CA MET A 69 0.64 -14.35 0.02
C MET A 69 0.00 -15.57 0.70
N ARG A 70 -0.56 -15.40 1.91
CA ARG A 70 -1.30 -16.46 2.61
C ARG A 70 -2.48 -16.96 1.80
N TRP A 71 -3.25 -16.05 1.20
CA TRP A 71 -4.33 -16.39 0.28
C TRP A 71 -3.83 -17.12 -0.96
N ALA A 72 -2.73 -16.68 -1.57
CA ALA A 72 -2.13 -17.37 -2.71
C ALA A 72 -1.72 -18.80 -2.36
N ARG A 73 -1.04 -19.00 -1.21
CA ARG A 73 -0.70 -20.32 -0.68
C ARG A 73 -1.95 -21.18 -0.45
N HIS A 74 -2.99 -20.59 0.13
CA HIS A 74 -4.25 -21.28 0.38
C HIS A 74 -4.87 -21.79 -0.93
N ILE A 75 -4.96 -20.93 -1.96
CA ILE A 75 -5.49 -21.30 -3.28
C ILE A 75 -4.66 -22.42 -3.93
N VAL A 76 -3.33 -22.31 -3.91
CA VAL A 76 -2.44 -23.34 -4.49
C VAL A 76 -2.56 -24.69 -3.77
N GLY A 77 -2.90 -24.69 -2.47
CA GLY A 77 -3.16 -25.89 -1.70
C GLY A 77 -4.57 -26.49 -1.87
N MET A 78 -5.48 -25.84 -2.62
CA MET A 78 -6.81 -26.38 -2.89
C MET A 78 -6.79 -27.49 -3.94
N SER A 79 -7.81 -28.34 -3.95
CA SER A 79 -8.01 -29.36 -4.99
C SER A 79 -8.28 -28.72 -6.36
N LEU A 80 -7.89 -29.41 -7.43
CA LEU A 80 -8.00 -28.90 -8.81
C LEU A 80 -9.44 -28.67 -9.29
N GLU A 81 -10.41 -29.33 -8.67
CA GLU A 81 -11.83 -29.20 -9.01
C GLU A 81 -12.45 -27.89 -8.48
N ARG A 82 -11.72 -27.16 -7.61
CA ARG A 82 -12.19 -25.91 -7.02
C ARG A 82 -12.14 -24.78 -8.03
N THR A 83 -13.26 -24.07 -8.14
CA THR A 83 -13.43 -22.89 -9.01
C THR A 83 -12.37 -21.82 -8.75
N GLU A 84 -11.91 -21.67 -7.51
CA GLU A 84 -10.90 -20.69 -7.12
C GLU A 84 -9.54 -20.95 -7.76
N LEU A 85 -9.05 -22.20 -7.74
CA LEU A 85 -7.79 -22.56 -8.37
C LEU A 85 -7.88 -22.46 -9.89
N ASN A 86 -9.02 -22.89 -10.47
CA ASN A 86 -9.28 -22.75 -11.89
C ASN A 86 -9.28 -21.28 -12.33
N ASN A 87 -9.93 -20.39 -11.58
CA ASN A 87 -9.92 -18.95 -11.84
C ASN A 87 -8.52 -18.33 -11.66
N PHE A 88 -7.74 -18.81 -10.70
CA PHE A 88 -6.37 -18.35 -10.48
C PHE A 88 -5.41 -18.75 -11.62
N ASN A 89 -5.63 -19.92 -12.22
CA ASN A 89 -4.86 -20.43 -13.33
C ASN A 89 -5.35 -19.91 -14.69
N ALA A 90 -6.62 -19.53 -14.78
CA ALA A 90 -7.22 -19.01 -16.01
C ALA A 90 -6.51 -17.74 -16.50
N THR A 91 -6.03 -17.79 -17.74
CA THR A 91 -5.61 -16.60 -18.48
C THR A 91 -6.81 -15.95 -19.15
N PRO A 92 -7.09 -14.66 -18.90
CA PRO A 92 -8.21 -13.98 -19.53
C PRO A 92 -7.98 -13.88 -21.05
N TYR A 93 -8.90 -14.45 -21.83
CA TYR A 93 -8.79 -14.54 -23.29
C TYR A 93 -9.00 -13.19 -24.01
N ASN A 94 -9.82 -12.30 -23.44
CA ASN A 94 -10.23 -11.05 -24.09
C ASN A 94 -9.36 -9.84 -23.73
N ARG A 95 -9.48 -8.78 -24.54
CA ARG A 95 -8.88 -7.47 -24.24
C ARG A 95 -9.36 -6.96 -22.88
N ARG A 96 -8.43 -6.50 -22.05
CA ARG A 96 -8.75 -5.86 -20.77
C ARG A 96 -9.67 -4.66 -21.02
N PRO A 97 -10.78 -4.51 -20.27
CA PRO A 97 -11.68 -3.37 -20.43
C PRO A 97 -10.98 -2.05 -20.06
N LYS A 98 -11.40 -0.96 -20.70
CA LYS A 98 -10.88 0.39 -20.40
C LYS A 98 -11.13 0.72 -18.93
N GLY A 99 -10.12 1.27 -18.26
CA GLY A 99 -10.18 1.66 -16.85
C GLY A 99 -9.80 0.58 -15.85
N LYS A 100 -9.71 -0.71 -16.24
CA LYS A 100 -9.17 -1.72 -15.33
C LYS A 100 -7.65 -1.54 -15.12
N PRO A 101 -7.16 -1.73 -13.88
CA PRO A 101 -5.74 -1.65 -13.61
C PRO A 101 -4.96 -2.68 -14.44
N LYS A 102 -3.79 -2.27 -14.96
CA LYS A 102 -2.94 -3.10 -15.82
C LYS A 102 -2.45 -4.36 -15.10
N ARG A 103 -2.15 -4.25 -13.80
CA ARG A 103 -1.73 -5.35 -12.93
C ARG A 103 -2.93 -6.01 -12.28
N GLY A 104 -3.05 -7.32 -12.48
CA GLY A 104 -4.02 -8.17 -11.79
C GLY A 104 -3.54 -8.58 -10.40
N TRP A 105 -4.40 -9.22 -9.61
CA TRP A 105 -4.06 -9.70 -8.26
C TRP A 105 -2.88 -10.69 -8.27
N LYS A 106 -2.85 -11.61 -9.24
CA LYS A 106 -1.77 -12.58 -9.44
C LYS A 106 -0.41 -11.90 -9.70
N ASP A 107 -0.39 -10.83 -10.50
CA ASP A 107 0.82 -10.04 -10.75
C ASP A 107 1.36 -9.40 -9.45
N TRP A 108 0.47 -8.96 -8.56
CA TRP A 108 0.86 -8.42 -7.26
C TRP A 108 1.43 -9.48 -6.32
N VAL A 109 0.92 -10.72 -6.37
CA VAL A 109 1.47 -11.83 -5.58
C VAL A 109 2.91 -12.11 -6.03
N TYR A 110 3.16 -12.19 -7.35
CA TYR A 110 4.50 -12.43 -7.87
C TYR A 110 5.48 -11.31 -7.52
N GLU A 111 5.06 -10.04 -7.66
CA GLU A 111 5.90 -8.90 -7.29
C GLU A 111 6.22 -8.87 -5.79
N ASP A 112 5.30 -9.28 -4.93
CA ASP A 112 5.57 -9.37 -3.50
C ASP A 112 6.58 -10.49 -3.19
N LEU A 113 6.49 -11.64 -3.87
CA LEU A 113 7.43 -12.76 -3.70
C LEU A 113 8.84 -12.41 -4.20
N GLU A 114 8.94 -11.79 -5.37
CA GLU A 114 10.24 -11.37 -5.96
C GLU A 114 10.98 -10.34 -5.11
N LYS A 115 10.26 -9.55 -4.31
CA LYS A 115 10.86 -8.50 -3.46
C LYS A 115 11.27 -8.98 -2.08
N GLU A 116 10.84 -10.17 -1.66
CA GLU A 116 11.17 -10.76 -0.37
C GLU A 116 12.30 -11.81 -0.45
N THR A 117 12.64 -12.28 -1.66
CA THR A 117 13.85 -13.07 -1.98
C THR A 117 15.02 -12.17 -2.36
#